data_AF-A0A8H6H7J9-F1
#
_entry.id   AF-A0A8H6H7J9-F1
#
_cell.length_a   1.000
_cell.length_b   1.000
_cell.length_c   1.000
_cell.angle_alpha   90.00
_cell.angle_beta   90.00
_cell.angle_gamma   90.00
#
_symmetry.space_group_name_H-M   'P 1'
#
loop_
_entity.id
_entity.type
_entity.pdbx_description
1 polymer ?
#
loop_
_entity_poly.entity_id
_entity_poly.type
_entity_poly.pdbx_seq_one_letter_code
_entity_poly.pdbx_strand_id
1 'polypeptide(L)'
;MPGPGNKKKQVAKAKAKGKPAQTPSSSAPIASIPGPAPKPVNQKAPAPCNTLDEDEMTRCDKPATAGHPKPDRCKEHHGQYRLLCKKYKEAQNEVDRVRNGREIPTEAEISEYTSRAETMQKLKWVSRYVKAIRVERTGRDIHSKRFFLKVDDGHKIRIKILAKEMERANRVIEKLGEHVLELYIEEHPEAEWAKSPESQRVWKHAQAQKSQPSNTTQGTSFPAGRGTAPSTSAAGNDVDVEISEDEDEDLVELAYQAEKRRLCVAFEPFMDLDRGKKFAREMFASRGLDPSKHSSPLAMYMAALQYYHMCQYARRVVFHHPVLFAKSLDKVTFRDMILSDDFDFEDAIQFAKLFVRVDEFPLPWMKDAMFEALEMMKRPNPELATANIGNVSNRVTILGGWIYNRKHTKAVTDEVWWNDLNSTNRATAARMHLSISGVIIADMVSPQRLMGIEGPIPTNKRPQSAGKIVWAEVESRAYLFGAVRHEKGGFSEAFLEELKSRPDLYQLLVWSDNRPPVVGRGIRRRWWESFAPLAQSNI
;
A
#
# COMPACT_ATOMS: atom_id res chain seq x y z
N MET A 1 6.12 42.79 25.12
CA MET A 1 6.65 42.71 23.74
C MET A 1 5.70 43.45 22.81
N PRO A 2 6.16 44.43 22.02
CA PRO A 2 5.29 45.28 21.20
C PRO A 2 4.80 44.54 19.93
N GLY A 3 3.51 44.69 19.63
CA GLY A 3 2.75 43.91 18.65
C GLY A 3 2.90 44.34 17.17
N PRO A 4 2.33 43.57 16.24
CA PRO A 4 2.54 43.77 14.80
C PRO A 4 1.62 44.84 14.22
N GLY A 5 2.24 45.81 13.55
CA GLY A 5 1.56 46.92 12.88
C GLY A 5 0.77 46.50 11.63
N ASN A 6 -0.52 46.83 11.64
CA ASN A 6 -1.42 46.74 10.50
C ASN A 6 -1.05 47.78 9.42
N LYS A 7 -0.44 47.34 8.32
CA LYS A 7 -0.35 48.14 7.09
C LYS A 7 -1.63 47.99 6.27
N LYS A 8 -2.51 49.00 6.35
CA LYS A 8 -3.66 49.19 5.45
C LYS A 8 -3.15 49.38 4.01
N LYS A 9 -3.51 48.45 3.11
CA LYS A 9 -3.23 48.54 1.68
C LYS A 9 -4.32 49.40 1.03
N GLN A 10 -3.91 50.53 0.46
CA GLN A 10 -4.79 51.47 -0.23
C GLN A 10 -5.48 50.84 -1.44
N VAL A 11 -6.78 51.12 -1.53
CA VAL A 11 -7.68 50.81 -2.63
C VAL A 11 -7.32 51.68 -3.83
N ALA A 12 -6.88 51.05 -4.93
CA ALA A 12 -6.67 51.73 -6.21
C ALA A 12 -7.99 51.79 -7.01
N LYS A 13 -8.35 53.01 -7.41
CA LYS A 13 -9.54 53.43 -8.13
C LYS A 13 -9.77 52.67 -9.44
N ALA A 14 -11.00 52.20 -9.61
CA ALA A 14 -11.59 51.83 -10.89
C ALA A 14 -11.73 53.07 -11.80
N LYS A 15 -11.24 52.97 -13.04
CA LYS A 15 -11.55 53.91 -14.13
C LYS A 15 -12.48 53.19 -15.10
N ALA A 16 -13.79 53.36 -14.90
CA ALA A 16 -14.80 53.05 -15.88
C ALA A 16 -14.72 54.10 -17.01
N LYS A 17 -14.46 53.65 -18.25
CA LYS A 17 -14.67 54.46 -19.45
C LYS A 17 -15.95 53.95 -20.12
N GLY A 18 -17.04 54.66 -19.89
CA GLY A 18 -18.30 54.48 -20.62
C GLY A 18 -18.11 54.83 -22.09
N LYS A 19 -18.64 53.97 -22.97
CA LYS A 19 -18.90 54.29 -24.37
C LYS A 19 -20.31 54.90 -24.45
N PRO A 20 -20.51 56.02 -25.17
CA PRO A 20 -21.84 56.57 -25.38
C PRO A 20 -22.61 55.72 -26.40
N ALA A 21 -23.91 55.55 -26.13
CA ALA A 21 -24.88 55.00 -27.05
C ALA A 21 -25.06 55.94 -28.25
N GLN A 22 -24.92 55.39 -29.45
CA GLN A 22 -25.31 56.07 -30.70
C GLN A 22 -26.70 55.59 -31.11
N THR A 23 -27.58 56.57 -31.25
CA THR A 23 -28.93 56.49 -31.82
C THR A 23 -28.85 56.10 -33.31
N PRO A 24 -29.74 55.24 -33.84
CA PRO A 24 -29.75 54.91 -35.26
C PRO A 24 -30.35 56.05 -36.08
N SER A 25 -29.55 56.62 -36.98
CA SER A 25 -29.98 57.53 -38.04
C SER A 25 -30.37 56.70 -39.26
N SER A 26 -31.62 56.85 -39.68
CA SER A 26 -32.15 56.33 -40.93
C SER A 26 -31.57 57.10 -42.12
N SER A 27 -30.80 56.44 -42.97
CA SER A 27 -30.43 56.94 -44.30
C SER A 27 -30.87 55.93 -45.37
N ALA A 28 -31.53 56.48 -46.40
CA ALA A 28 -32.14 55.85 -47.56
C ALA A 28 -31.20 54.95 -48.39
N PRO A 29 -31.74 54.05 -49.24
CA PRO A 29 -30.95 53.07 -49.99
C PRO A 29 -30.22 53.74 -51.17
N ILE A 30 -28.89 53.72 -51.14
CA ILE A 30 -28.04 54.01 -52.30
C ILE A 30 -27.82 52.70 -53.05
N ALA A 31 -28.15 52.70 -54.34
CA ALA A 31 -27.98 51.57 -55.25
C ALA A 31 -26.50 51.13 -55.33
N SER A 32 -26.27 49.85 -55.01
CA SER A 32 -24.96 49.21 -55.02
C SER A 32 -24.42 49.04 -56.45
N ILE A 33 -23.27 49.65 -56.71
CA ILE A 33 -22.43 49.39 -57.87
C ILE A 33 -21.79 47.99 -57.69
N PRO A 34 -21.80 47.12 -58.72
CA PRO A 34 -21.18 45.79 -58.63
C PRO A 34 -19.66 45.93 -58.49
N GLY A 35 -19.16 45.76 -57.26
CA GLY A 35 -17.74 45.72 -56.97
C GLY A 35 -17.08 44.44 -57.52
N PRO A 36 -15.78 44.50 -57.87
CA PRO A 36 -15.04 43.38 -58.42
C PRO A 36 -15.05 42.17 -57.48
N ALA A 37 -15.18 40.97 -58.07
CA ALA A 37 -15.25 39.70 -57.36
C ALA A 37 -14.16 39.59 -56.27
N PRO A 38 -14.51 39.23 -55.03
CA PRO A 38 -13.55 39.11 -53.95
C PRO A 38 -12.49 38.07 -54.33
N LYS A 39 -11.22 38.50 -54.32
CA LYS A 39 -10.08 37.59 -54.50
C LYS A 39 -10.19 36.44 -53.48
N PRO A 40 -9.96 35.18 -53.88
CA PRO A 40 -10.01 34.05 -52.97
C PRO A 40 -9.05 34.32 -51.81
N VAL A 41 -9.61 34.58 -50.62
CA VAL A 41 -8.84 34.71 -49.41
C VAL A 41 -8.18 33.36 -49.21
N ASN A 42 -6.85 33.31 -49.30
CA ASN A 42 -6.07 32.11 -49.10
C ASN A 42 -6.26 31.66 -47.64
N GLN A 43 -7.29 30.83 -47.40
CA GLN A 43 -7.65 30.35 -46.08
C GLN A 43 -6.52 29.47 -45.59
N LYS A 44 -5.63 30.04 -44.77
CA LYS A 44 -4.58 29.31 -44.10
C LYS A 44 -5.23 28.14 -43.37
N ALA A 45 -4.79 26.91 -43.67
CA ALA A 45 -5.28 25.72 -43.00
C ALA A 45 -5.27 25.94 -41.47
N PRO A 46 -6.32 25.50 -40.76
CA PRO A 46 -6.38 25.65 -39.31
C PRO A 46 -5.16 24.99 -38.67
N ALA A 47 -4.57 25.64 -37.68
CA ALA A 47 -3.46 25.06 -36.93
C ALA A 47 -3.90 23.75 -36.25
N PRO A 48 -3.02 22.76 -36.06
CA PRO A 48 -3.35 21.57 -35.28
C PRO A 48 -3.62 21.92 -33.81
N CYS A 49 -4.36 21.06 -33.12
CA CYS A 49 -4.65 21.18 -31.69
C CYS A 49 -3.34 21.13 -30.88
N ASN A 50 -3.19 22.02 -29.89
CA ASN A 50 -1.99 22.07 -29.04
C ASN A 50 -2.09 21.17 -27.79
N THR A 51 -3.20 20.48 -27.60
CA THR A 51 -3.42 19.58 -26.45
C THR A 51 -2.64 18.28 -26.64
N LEU A 52 -2.05 17.78 -25.56
CA LEU A 52 -1.46 16.45 -25.53
C LEU A 52 -2.55 15.39 -25.36
N ASP A 53 -2.40 14.28 -26.09
CA ASP A 53 -3.25 13.10 -25.95
C ASP A 53 -3.01 12.42 -24.59
N GLU A 54 -3.68 11.30 -24.34
CA GLU A 54 -3.67 10.62 -23.03
C GLU A 54 -2.31 10.07 -22.62
N ASP A 55 -1.43 9.83 -23.60
CA ASP A 55 -0.05 9.38 -23.37
C ASP A 55 0.88 10.50 -22.82
N GLU A 56 0.38 11.74 -22.71
CA GLU A 56 1.10 12.94 -22.31
C GLU A 56 2.35 13.24 -23.17
N MET A 57 2.44 12.66 -24.38
CA MET A 57 3.60 12.75 -25.26
C MET A 57 3.22 13.17 -26.68
N THR A 58 2.16 12.60 -27.23
CA THR A 58 1.67 12.92 -28.57
C THR A 58 0.71 14.10 -28.54
N ARG A 59 0.71 14.88 -29.62
CA ARG A 59 -0.22 16.00 -29.79
C ARG A 59 -1.37 15.56 -30.66
N CYS A 60 -2.55 16.06 -30.32
CA CYS A 60 -3.73 15.83 -31.12
C CYS A 60 -3.60 16.44 -32.52
N ASP A 61 -3.71 15.61 -33.55
CA ASP A 61 -3.62 16.03 -34.96
C ASP A 61 -4.89 16.73 -35.48
N LYS A 62 -5.98 16.72 -34.71
CA LYS A 62 -7.25 17.37 -35.10
C LYS A 62 -7.07 18.90 -35.21
N PRO A 63 -7.77 19.58 -36.13
CA PRO A 63 -7.65 21.02 -36.29
C PRO A 63 -8.14 21.77 -35.05
N ALA A 64 -7.44 22.83 -34.68
CA ALA A 64 -7.82 23.74 -33.61
C ALA A 64 -9.01 24.61 -34.07
N THR A 65 -10.20 24.28 -33.58
CA THR A 65 -11.46 24.93 -33.92
C THR A 65 -12.10 25.68 -32.75
N ALA A 66 -11.55 25.54 -31.53
CA ALA A 66 -12.07 26.14 -30.31
C ALA A 66 -10.95 26.74 -29.44
N GLY A 67 -11.31 27.67 -28.55
CA GLY A 67 -10.37 28.41 -27.68
C GLY A 67 -10.43 29.92 -27.89
N HIS A 68 -10.10 30.68 -26.83
CA HIS A 68 -10.07 32.15 -26.84
C HIS A 68 -8.75 32.64 -26.25
N PRO A 69 -8.08 33.68 -26.81
CA PRO A 69 -8.53 34.56 -27.90
C PRO A 69 -8.31 34.02 -29.32
N LYS A 70 -7.58 32.92 -29.46
CA LYS A 70 -7.38 32.22 -30.74
C LYS A 70 -7.73 30.75 -30.52
N PRO A 71 -8.27 30.06 -31.54
CA PRO A 71 -8.49 28.64 -31.44
C PRO A 71 -7.14 27.92 -31.33
N ASP A 72 -6.95 27.23 -30.21
CA ASP A 72 -5.73 26.51 -29.84
C ASP A 72 -6.00 25.02 -29.57
N ARG A 73 -7.27 24.61 -29.53
CA ARG A 73 -7.73 23.24 -29.24
C ARG A 73 -8.80 22.81 -30.24
N CYS A 74 -8.91 21.51 -30.50
CA CYS A 74 -10.09 20.98 -31.19
C CYS A 74 -11.33 21.09 -30.26
N LYS A 75 -12.54 20.91 -30.82
CA LYS A 75 -13.80 21.02 -30.07
C LYS A 75 -13.85 20.09 -28.85
N GLU A 76 -13.47 18.83 -29.04
CA GLU A 76 -13.42 17.78 -28.02
C GLU A 76 -12.48 18.14 -26.85
N HIS A 77 -11.21 18.43 -27.14
CA HIS A 77 -10.25 18.83 -26.13
C HIS A 77 -10.61 20.15 -25.43
N HIS A 78 -11.36 21.05 -26.09
CA HIS A 78 -11.91 22.23 -25.44
C HIS A 78 -13.05 21.89 -24.46
N GLY A 79 -13.88 20.90 -24.78
CA GLY A 79 -14.88 20.32 -23.88
C GLY A 79 -14.23 19.73 -22.63
N GLN A 80 -13.28 18.82 -22.81
CA GLN A 80 -12.49 18.22 -21.72
C GLN A 80 -11.82 19.28 -20.84
N TYR A 81 -11.20 20.30 -21.46
CA TYR A 81 -10.61 21.43 -20.73
C TYR A 81 -11.63 22.14 -19.82
N ARG A 82 -12.82 22.44 -20.33
CA ARG A 82 -13.87 23.13 -19.56
C ARG A 82 -14.40 22.25 -18.43
N LEU A 83 -14.65 20.98 -18.70
CA LEU A 83 -15.15 20.02 -17.71
C LEU A 83 -14.13 19.84 -16.57
N LEU A 84 -12.87 19.58 -16.90
CA LEU A 84 -11.79 19.45 -15.93
C LEU A 84 -11.63 20.72 -15.10
N CYS A 85 -11.67 21.89 -15.75
CA CYS A 85 -11.59 23.19 -15.09
C CYS A 85 -12.75 23.44 -14.12
N LYS A 86 -13.97 23.04 -14.50
CA LYS A 86 -15.14 23.10 -13.63
C LYS A 86 -14.94 22.19 -12.40
N LYS A 87 -14.55 20.93 -12.60
CA LYS A 87 -14.39 19.94 -11.53
C LYS A 87 -13.34 20.32 -10.50
N TYR A 88 -12.11 20.67 -10.92
CA TYR A 88 -11.10 21.05 -9.93
C TYR A 88 -11.45 22.36 -9.22
N LYS A 89 -12.24 23.27 -9.83
CA LYS A 89 -12.73 24.50 -9.16
C LYS A 89 -13.84 24.22 -8.16
N GLU A 90 -14.73 23.28 -8.45
CA GLU A 90 -15.72 22.81 -7.48
C GLU A 90 -15.02 22.18 -6.26
N ALA A 91 -14.02 21.34 -6.50
CA ALA A 91 -13.16 20.80 -5.44
C ALA A 91 -12.40 21.91 -4.70
N GLN A 92 -11.87 22.91 -5.41
CA GLN A 92 -11.25 24.08 -4.79
C GLN A 92 -12.20 24.82 -3.85
N ASN A 93 -13.45 25.04 -4.28
CA ASN A 93 -14.45 25.70 -3.45
C ASN A 93 -14.74 24.91 -2.17
N GLU A 94 -14.77 23.57 -2.24
CA GLU A 94 -14.91 22.71 -1.07
C GLU A 94 -13.70 22.86 -0.13
N VAL A 95 -12.48 22.85 -0.68
CA VAL A 95 -11.25 23.02 0.09
C VAL A 95 -11.22 24.39 0.77
N ASP A 96 -11.50 25.46 0.02
CA ASP A 96 -11.49 26.83 0.51
C ASP A 96 -12.62 27.05 1.54
N ARG A 97 -13.78 26.37 1.41
CA ARG A 97 -14.88 26.40 2.39
C ARG A 97 -14.45 25.85 3.75
N VAL A 98 -13.76 24.71 3.76
CA VAL A 98 -13.23 24.12 5.01
C VAL A 98 -12.20 25.07 5.62
N ARG A 99 -11.26 25.56 4.80
CA ARG A 99 -10.22 26.48 5.23
C ARG A 99 -10.73 27.81 5.83
N ASN A 100 -11.87 28.32 5.34
CA ASN A 100 -12.38 29.65 5.71
C ASN A 100 -13.41 29.66 6.85
N GLY A 101 -13.76 28.52 7.46
CA GLY A 101 -14.78 28.55 8.52
C GLY A 101 -15.22 27.22 9.11
N ARG A 102 -14.56 26.11 8.80
CA ARG A 102 -14.77 24.83 9.48
C ARG A 102 -13.40 24.27 9.82
N GLU A 103 -12.88 24.68 10.97
CA GLU A 103 -11.56 24.24 11.39
C GLU A 103 -11.53 22.72 11.53
N ILE A 104 -10.50 22.11 10.94
CA ILE A 104 -10.18 20.71 11.15
C ILE A 104 -9.94 20.55 12.66
N PRO A 105 -10.57 19.57 13.34
CA PRO A 105 -10.48 19.46 14.78
C PRO A 105 -9.03 19.29 15.22
N THR A 106 -8.69 20.00 16.30
CA THR A 106 -7.43 19.88 17.02
C THR A 106 -7.39 18.58 17.81
N GLU A 107 -6.20 18.15 18.24
CA GLU A 107 -6.05 16.93 19.05
C GLU A 107 -6.80 17.03 20.39
N ALA A 108 -6.87 18.23 20.98
CA ALA A 108 -7.64 18.47 22.20
C ALA A 108 -9.15 18.27 21.96
N GLU A 109 -9.71 18.87 20.90
CA GLU A 109 -11.12 18.69 20.55
C GLU A 109 -11.46 17.24 20.21
N ILE A 110 -10.53 16.48 19.60
CA ILE A 110 -10.74 15.06 19.32
C ILE A 110 -10.92 14.28 20.62
N SER A 111 -10.08 14.54 21.63
CA SER A 111 -10.14 13.85 22.92
C SER A 111 -11.40 14.15 23.73
N GLU A 112 -12.09 15.26 23.41
CA GLU A 112 -13.35 15.65 24.06
C GLU A 112 -14.57 14.90 23.49
N TYR A 113 -14.45 14.26 22.32
CA TYR A 113 -15.57 13.49 21.77
C TYR A 113 -15.86 12.25 22.62
N THR A 114 -17.06 12.15 23.18
CA THR A 114 -17.44 10.99 24.01
C THR A 114 -18.24 9.93 23.22
N SER A 115 -18.62 10.23 21.98
CA SER A 115 -19.44 9.35 21.15
C SER A 115 -18.67 8.82 19.95
N ARG A 116 -18.70 7.50 19.74
CA ARG A 116 -18.11 6.87 18.56
C ARG A 116 -18.77 7.38 17.27
N ALA A 117 -20.08 7.59 17.29
CA ALA A 117 -20.84 8.06 16.13
C ALA A 117 -20.45 9.50 15.73
N GLU A 118 -20.29 10.40 16.71
CA GLU A 118 -19.83 11.77 16.47
C GLU A 118 -18.40 11.78 15.90
N THR A 119 -17.50 11.03 16.53
CA THR A 119 -16.10 10.92 16.09
C THR A 119 -16.02 10.37 14.66
N MET A 120 -16.82 9.35 14.34
CA MET A 120 -16.95 8.80 12.98
C MET A 120 -17.49 9.82 11.98
N GLN A 121 -18.47 10.63 12.36
CA GLN A 121 -18.99 11.70 11.50
C GLN A 121 -17.91 12.74 11.18
N LYS A 122 -17.11 13.11 12.18
CA LYS A 122 -15.95 14.00 12.03
C LYS A 122 -14.88 13.38 11.14
N LEU A 123 -14.55 12.10 11.35
CA LEU A 123 -13.63 11.34 10.50
C LEU A 123 -14.09 11.35 9.04
N LYS A 124 -15.35 10.99 8.76
CA LYS A 124 -15.94 11.03 7.41
C LYS A 124 -15.91 12.44 6.81
N TRP A 125 -16.08 13.48 7.62
CA TRP A 125 -15.97 14.86 7.15
C TRP A 125 -14.53 15.25 6.76
N VAL A 126 -13.52 14.93 7.58
CA VAL A 126 -12.10 15.20 7.23
C VAL A 126 -11.67 14.37 6.02
N SER A 127 -12.10 13.12 5.91
CA SER A 127 -11.86 12.27 4.73
C SER A 127 -12.43 12.88 3.44
N ARG A 128 -13.62 13.48 3.48
CA ARG A 128 -14.19 14.22 2.33
C ARG A 128 -13.34 15.43 1.95
N TYR A 129 -12.81 16.15 2.94
CA TYR A 129 -11.89 17.27 2.69
C TYR A 129 -10.60 16.80 2.01
N VAL A 130 -10.00 15.70 2.47
CA VAL A 130 -8.84 15.08 1.80
C VAL A 130 -9.17 14.64 0.37
N LYS A 131 -10.33 14.04 0.14
CA LYS A 131 -10.81 13.68 -1.21
C LYS A 131 -10.93 14.91 -2.12
N ALA A 132 -11.48 16.02 -1.63
CA ALA A 132 -11.55 17.27 -2.37
C ALA A 132 -10.15 17.82 -2.71
N ILE A 133 -9.19 17.75 -1.78
CA ILE A 133 -7.80 18.13 -2.06
C ILE A 133 -7.21 17.26 -3.17
N ARG A 134 -7.44 15.94 -3.17
CA ARG A 134 -6.96 15.03 -4.23
C ARG A 134 -7.56 15.39 -5.59
N VAL A 135 -8.87 15.56 -5.67
CA VAL A 135 -9.57 15.96 -6.91
C VAL A 135 -9.01 17.30 -7.43
N GLU A 136 -8.83 18.29 -6.56
CA GLU A 136 -8.25 19.57 -6.97
C GLU A 136 -6.80 19.39 -7.48
N ARG A 137 -5.97 18.65 -6.75
CA ARG A 137 -4.56 18.46 -7.06
C ARG A 137 -4.37 17.68 -8.37
N THR A 138 -5.05 16.54 -8.52
CA THR A 138 -5.02 15.72 -9.74
C THR A 138 -5.58 16.48 -10.91
N GLY A 139 -6.72 17.16 -10.74
CA GLY A 139 -7.33 17.97 -11.79
C GLY A 139 -6.41 19.09 -12.27
N ARG A 140 -5.71 19.78 -11.36
CA ARG A 140 -4.71 20.80 -11.73
C ARG A 140 -3.48 20.21 -12.40
N ASP A 141 -3.01 19.04 -11.96
CA ASP A 141 -1.85 18.37 -12.57
C ASP A 141 -2.15 17.99 -14.02
N ILE A 142 -3.23 17.23 -14.26
CA ILE A 142 -3.72 16.86 -15.60
C ILE A 142 -3.95 18.12 -16.43
N HIS A 143 -4.65 19.11 -15.86
CA HIS A 143 -4.94 20.36 -16.55
C HIS A 143 -3.67 21.07 -17.02
N SER A 144 -2.65 21.10 -16.16
CA SER A 144 -1.38 21.77 -16.45
C SER A 144 -0.50 21.02 -17.44
N LYS A 145 -0.49 19.68 -17.41
CA LYS A 145 0.29 18.84 -18.31
C LYS A 145 -0.31 18.78 -19.71
N ARG A 146 -1.61 18.51 -19.82
CA ARG A 146 -2.26 18.27 -21.11
C ARG A 146 -2.52 19.55 -21.91
N PHE A 147 -2.86 20.65 -21.24
CA PHE A 147 -3.37 21.85 -21.92
C PHE A 147 -2.40 23.04 -21.93
N PHE A 148 -1.21 22.92 -21.33
CA PHE A 148 -0.19 23.99 -21.30
C PHE A 148 1.20 23.46 -21.62
N LEU A 149 1.91 24.17 -22.51
CA LEU A 149 3.32 23.88 -22.80
C LEU A 149 4.24 24.17 -21.60
N LYS A 150 3.84 25.10 -20.74
CA LYS A 150 4.56 25.47 -19.52
C LYS A 150 3.57 25.62 -18.38
N VAL A 151 3.73 24.78 -17.36
CA VAL A 151 2.93 24.86 -16.13
C VAL A 151 3.12 26.23 -15.47
N ASP A 152 2.01 26.93 -15.27
CA ASP A 152 1.96 28.22 -14.57
C ASP A 152 2.42 28.09 -13.11
N ASP A 153 3.14 29.09 -12.61
CA ASP A 153 3.70 29.06 -11.25
C ASP A 153 2.60 29.09 -10.18
N GLY A 154 1.44 29.70 -10.47
CA GLY A 154 0.27 29.64 -9.61
C GLY A 154 -0.23 28.22 -9.38
N HIS A 155 -0.26 27.38 -10.44
CA HIS A 155 -0.62 25.96 -10.31
C HIS A 155 0.37 25.20 -9.43
N LYS A 156 1.68 25.39 -9.65
CA LYS A 156 2.72 24.73 -8.85
C LYS A 156 2.63 25.12 -7.37
N ILE A 157 2.43 26.41 -7.09
CA ILE A 157 2.28 26.93 -5.72
C ILE A 157 1.04 26.32 -5.07
N ARG A 158 -0.11 26.31 -5.74
CA ARG A 158 -1.35 25.74 -5.19
C ARG A 158 -1.21 24.24 -4.92
N ILE A 159 -0.63 23.46 -5.84
CA ILE A 159 -0.37 22.02 -5.64
C ILE A 159 0.52 21.78 -4.40
N LYS A 160 1.56 22.60 -4.20
CA LYS A 160 2.42 22.49 -3.00
C LYS A 160 1.68 22.84 -1.70
N ILE A 161 0.80 23.84 -1.73
CA ILE A 161 -0.05 24.20 -0.58
C ILE A 161 -0.99 23.04 -0.24
N LEU A 162 -1.69 22.52 -1.25
CA LEU A 162 -2.60 21.38 -1.11
C LEU A 162 -1.91 20.13 -0.54
N ALA A 163 -0.68 19.84 -0.96
CA ALA A 163 0.09 18.73 -0.41
C ALA A 163 0.32 18.86 1.11
N LYS A 164 0.65 20.07 1.60
CA LYS A 164 0.83 20.33 3.04
C LYS A 164 -0.49 20.28 3.81
N GLU A 165 -1.57 20.80 3.22
CA GLU A 165 -2.91 20.74 3.82
C GLU A 165 -3.40 19.29 3.95
N MET A 166 -3.17 18.47 2.91
CA MET A 166 -3.49 17.04 2.92
C MET A 166 -2.71 16.27 3.99
N GLU A 167 -1.41 16.55 4.14
CA GLU A 167 -0.59 15.94 5.19
C GLU A 167 -1.12 16.28 6.60
N ARG A 168 -1.51 17.54 6.83
CA ARG A 168 -2.13 17.95 8.10
C ARG A 168 -3.46 17.25 8.33
N ALA A 169 -4.32 17.17 7.32
CA ALA A 169 -5.62 16.51 7.41
C ALA A 169 -5.47 15.00 7.66
N ASN A 170 -4.49 14.35 7.02
CA ASN A 170 -4.20 12.92 7.24
C ASN A 170 -3.77 12.63 8.68
N ARG A 171 -2.97 13.50 9.32
CA ARG A 171 -2.66 13.36 10.75
C ARG A 171 -3.92 13.41 11.62
N VAL A 172 -4.87 14.28 11.28
CA VAL A 172 -6.15 14.37 11.99
C VAL A 172 -7.01 13.14 11.75
N ILE A 173 -7.03 12.58 10.54
CA ILE A 173 -7.68 11.30 10.23
C ILE A 173 -7.08 10.16 11.08
N GLU A 174 -5.76 10.10 11.22
CA GLU A 174 -5.10 9.11 12.07
C GLU A 174 -5.55 9.23 13.53
N LYS A 175 -5.57 10.45 14.08
CA LYS A 175 -6.02 10.73 15.46
C LYS A 175 -7.50 10.45 15.70
N LEU A 176 -8.36 10.83 14.76
CA LEU A 176 -9.78 10.49 14.81
C LEU A 176 -9.99 8.97 14.72
N GLY A 177 -9.21 8.28 13.88
CA GLY A 177 -9.25 6.82 13.78
C GLY A 177 -8.83 6.14 15.09
N GLU A 178 -7.75 6.62 15.73
CA GLU A 178 -7.30 6.17 17.06
C GLU A 178 -8.44 6.30 18.07
N HIS A 179 -9.06 7.48 18.15
CA HIS A 179 -10.14 7.75 19.08
C HIS A 179 -11.40 6.90 18.80
N VAL A 180 -11.73 6.66 17.52
CA VAL A 180 -12.82 5.74 17.15
C VAL A 180 -12.55 4.32 17.66
N LEU A 181 -11.31 3.83 17.54
CA LEU A 181 -10.94 2.51 18.03
C LEU A 181 -10.98 2.45 19.56
N GLU A 182 -10.54 3.51 20.25
CA GLU A 182 -10.62 3.61 21.71
C GLU A 182 -12.05 3.54 22.22
N LEU A 183 -12.94 4.40 21.68
CA LEU A 183 -14.37 4.39 22.00
C LEU A 183 -15.04 3.06 21.63
N TYR A 184 -14.63 2.44 20.53
CA TYR A 184 -15.11 1.10 20.18
C TYR A 184 -14.75 0.08 21.26
N ILE A 185 -13.50 0.06 21.74
CA ILE A 185 -13.06 -0.88 22.78
C ILE A 185 -13.79 -0.62 24.10
N GLU A 186 -14.12 0.63 24.40
CA GLU A 186 -14.92 0.98 25.59
C GLU A 186 -16.37 0.47 25.49
N GLU A 187 -16.99 0.59 24.31
CA GLU A 187 -18.33 0.05 24.04
C GLU A 187 -18.36 -1.48 23.96
N HIS A 188 -17.20 -2.11 23.67
CA HIS A 188 -17.04 -3.54 23.44
C HIS A 188 -15.92 -4.11 24.33
N PRO A 189 -16.18 -4.39 25.62
CA PRO A 189 -15.14 -4.86 26.56
C PRO A 189 -14.49 -6.19 26.14
N GLU A 190 -15.16 -7.00 25.32
CA GLU A 190 -14.56 -8.16 24.68
C GLU A 190 -13.35 -7.83 23.78
N ALA A 191 -13.23 -6.57 23.32
CA ALA A 191 -12.13 -6.06 22.53
C ALA A 191 -10.97 -5.49 23.36
N GLU A 192 -11.05 -5.50 24.71
CA GLU A 192 -10.04 -4.90 25.60
C GLU A 192 -8.63 -5.49 25.41
N TRP A 193 -8.52 -6.75 25.00
CA TRP A 193 -7.26 -7.39 24.63
C TRP A 193 -6.44 -6.62 23.58
N ALA A 194 -7.09 -5.80 22.74
CA ALA A 194 -6.42 -4.93 21.79
C ALA A 194 -5.51 -3.89 22.49
N LYS A 195 -5.81 -3.57 23.75
CA LYS A 195 -4.99 -2.74 24.64
C LYS A 195 -3.84 -3.52 25.27
N SER A 196 -3.61 -4.81 24.93
CA SER A 196 -2.51 -5.56 25.53
C SER A 196 -1.17 -4.85 25.32
N PRO A 197 -0.25 -4.88 26.29
CA PRO A 197 1.06 -4.23 26.15
C PRO A 197 1.80 -4.67 24.89
N GLU A 198 1.65 -5.92 24.47
CA GLU A 198 2.23 -6.44 23.23
C GLU A 198 1.62 -5.76 22.00
N SER A 199 0.29 -5.69 21.91
CA SER A 199 -0.41 -5.04 20.79
C SER A 199 -0.07 -3.56 20.71
N GLN A 200 0.00 -2.88 21.86
CA GLN A 200 0.39 -1.47 21.94
C GLN A 200 1.85 -1.25 21.55
N ARG A 201 2.79 -2.11 21.99
CA ARG A 201 4.22 -2.01 21.61
C ARG A 201 4.40 -2.17 20.11
N VAL A 202 3.73 -3.16 19.55
CA VAL A 202 3.75 -3.47 18.11
C VAL A 202 3.22 -2.29 17.31
N TRP A 203 2.10 -1.71 17.75
CA TRP A 203 1.53 -0.52 17.13
C TRP A 203 2.47 0.69 17.22
N LYS A 204 2.99 1.00 18.41
CA LYS A 204 3.92 2.11 18.63
C LYS A 204 5.19 1.97 17.80
N HIS A 205 5.70 0.74 17.63
CA HIS A 205 6.85 0.47 16.78
C HIS A 205 6.54 0.74 15.30
N ALA A 206 5.38 0.28 14.80
CA ALA A 206 4.94 0.55 13.43
C ALA A 206 4.76 2.06 13.18
N GLN A 207 4.25 2.82 14.15
CA GLN A 207 4.12 4.27 14.07
C GLN A 207 5.47 5.00 14.11
N ALA A 208 6.38 4.60 14.99
CA ALA A 208 7.69 5.23 15.14
C ALA A 208 8.55 5.15 13.86
N GLN A 209 8.26 4.19 12.98
CA GLN A 209 8.92 4.10 11.68
C GLN A 209 8.27 4.98 10.60
N LYS A 210 6.98 5.36 10.74
CA LYS A 210 6.34 6.31 9.82
C LYS A 210 7.00 7.70 9.88
N SER A 211 7.53 8.08 11.05
CA SER A 211 8.18 9.38 11.25
C SER A 211 9.62 9.45 10.75
N GLN A 212 10.20 8.32 10.32
CA GLN A 212 11.46 8.40 9.57
C GLN A 212 11.15 8.87 8.14
N PRO A 213 11.68 10.04 7.71
CA PRO A 213 11.49 10.51 6.35
C PRO A 213 12.07 9.45 5.42
N SER A 214 11.21 8.73 4.72
CA SER A 214 11.66 7.83 3.68
C SER A 214 12.23 8.72 2.58
N ASN A 215 13.56 8.84 2.53
CA ASN A 215 14.28 9.54 1.45
C ASN A 215 14.05 8.89 0.06
N THR A 216 13.13 7.92 -0.04
CA THR A 216 12.80 7.10 -1.21
C THR A 216 11.41 7.43 -1.79
N THR A 217 10.86 8.62 -1.57
CA THR A 217 9.56 9.01 -2.18
C THR A 217 9.63 9.32 -3.68
N GLN A 218 10.77 9.10 -4.36
CA GLN A 218 10.77 8.99 -5.81
C GLN A 218 10.25 7.62 -6.21
N GLY A 219 8.93 7.52 -6.40
CA GLY A 219 8.33 6.51 -7.26
C GLY A 219 8.61 5.07 -6.88
N THR A 220 8.54 4.70 -5.60
CA THR A 220 8.13 3.32 -5.29
C THR A 220 6.69 3.20 -5.73
N SER A 221 6.48 2.97 -7.03
CA SER A 221 5.43 2.08 -7.48
C SER A 221 5.46 0.91 -6.51
N PHE A 222 4.29 0.43 -6.07
CA PHE A 222 4.22 -0.95 -5.61
C PHE A 222 5.14 -1.79 -6.49
N PRO A 223 5.91 -2.75 -5.96
CA PRO A 223 6.49 -3.75 -6.83
C PRO A 223 5.30 -4.41 -7.54
N ALA A 224 4.87 -3.85 -8.66
CA ALA A 224 4.43 -4.60 -9.79
C ALA A 224 5.58 -5.58 -9.94
N GLY A 225 5.38 -6.79 -9.42
CA GLY A 225 6.40 -7.81 -9.43
C GLY A 225 7.01 -7.79 -10.82
N ARG A 226 8.28 -7.42 -10.91
CA ARG A 226 9.03 -7.60 -12.15
C ARG A 226 9.34 -9.09 -12.36
N GLY A 227 9.10 -9.92 -11.34
CA GLY A 227 8.66 -11.28 -11.58
C GLY A 227 7.28 -11.15 -12.15
N THR A 228 7.19 -11.21 -13.49
CA THR A 228 5.97 -11.40 -14.27
C THR A 228 4.77 -11.50 -13.32
N ALA A 229 4.11 -10.37 -13.00
CA ALA A 229 2.66 -10.43 -12.92
C ALA A 229 2.33 -11.27 -14.13
N PRO A 230 1.80 -12.51 -13.94
CA PRO A 230 1.76 -13.47 -15.01
C PRO A 230 1.31 -12.66 -16.19
N SER A 231 2.10 -12.68 -17.25
CA SER A 231 1.52 -12.43 -18.53
C SER A 231 0.48 -13.55 -18.65
N THR A 232 -0.66 -13.41 -17.98
CA THR A 232 -1.91 -13.35 -18.66
C THR A 232 -1.59 -12.46 -19.84
N SER A 233 -1.13 -13.13 -20.89
CA SER A 233 -1.68 -13.01 -22.21
C SER A 233 -3.21 -13.05 -22.12
N ALA A 234 -3.79 -12.10 -21.38
CA ALA A 234 -4.97 -11.36 -21.71
C ALA A 234 -4.54 -10.31 -22.75
N ALA A 235 -3.78 -10.75 -23.76
CA ALA A 235 -3.74 -10.14 -25.08
C ALA A 235 -5.10 -10.40 -25.77
N GLY A 236 -6.20 -10.16 -25.06
CA GLY A 236 -7.53 -10.58 -25.47
C GLY A 236 -8.65 -10.31 -24.47
N ASN A 237 -8.34 -9.78 -23.28
CA ASN A 237 -9.33 -9.08 -22.46
C ASN A 237 -8.60 -7.86 -21.88
N ASP A 238 -8.16 -6.94 -22.74
CA ASP A 238 -8.56 -5.57 -22.45
C ASP A 238 -10.05 -5.70 -22.22
N VAL A 239 -10.47 -5.55 -20.96
CA VAL A 239 -11.86 -5.18 -20.76
C VAL A 239 -11.91 -3.90 -21.56
N ASP A 240 -12.43 -3.99 -22.79
CA ASP A 240 -12.95 -2.87 -23.54
C ASP A 240 -13.98 -2.30 -22.57
N VAL A 241 -13.48 -1.46 -21.67
CA VAL A 241 -14.26 -0.43 -21.05
C VAL A 241 -14.72 0.26 -22.30
N GLU A 242 -15.96 0.00 -22.71
CA GLU A 242 -16.61 0.80 -23.73
C GLU A 242 -16.46 2.22 -23.21
N ILE A 243 -15.43 2.89 -23.72
CA ILE A 243 -15.16 4.28 -23.49
C ILE A 243 -16.37 4.90 -24.17
N SER A 244 -17.39 5.19 -23.35
CA SER A 244 -18.63 5.76 -23.85
C SER A 244 -18.22 6.96 -24.67
N GLU A 245 -18.59 7.02 -25.95
CA GLU A 245 -18.27 8.16 -26.84
C GLU A 245 -18.89 9.50 -26.39
N ASP A 246 -19.44 9.55 -25.18
CA ASP A 246 -19.92 10.74 -24.52
C ASP A 246 -18.77 11.75 -24.42
N GLU A 247 -18.88 12.85 -25.19
CA GLU A 247 -17.90 13.95 -25.32
C GLU A 247 -17.54 14.65 -23.97
N ASP A 248 -18.01 14.15 -22.82
CA ASP A 248 -17.94 14.70 -21.47
C ASP A 248 -17.25 13.75 -20.46
N GLU A 249 -16.27 12.97 -20.92
CA GLU A 249 -15.46 12.14 -20.02
C GLU A 249 -14.68 12.96 -18.99
N ASP A 250 -14.89 12.64 -17.71
CA ASP A 250 -14.16 13.24 -16.62
C ASP A 250 -12.83 12.55 -16.38
N LEU A 251 -11.76 13.21 -16.86
CA LEU A 251 -10.39 12.76 -16.70
C LEU A 251 -9.97 12.51 -15.24
N VAL A 252 -10.56 13.21 -14.26
CA VAL A 252 -10.25 12.96 -12.83
C VAL A 252 -10.90 11.67 -12.35
N GLU A 253 -12.17 11.46 -12.70
CA GLU A 253 -12.90 10.24 -12.38
C GLU A 253 -12.27 9.03 -13.07
N LEU A 254 -11.88 9.14 -14.35
CA LEU A 254 -11.18 8.07 -15.08
C LEU A 254 -9.86 7.67 -14.39
N ALA A 255 -9.08 8.66 -13.94
CA ALA A 255 -7.86 8.40 -13.19
C ALA A 255 -8.15 7.66 -11.87
N TYR A 256 -9.19 8.07 -11.15
CA TYR A 256 -9.61 7.42 -9.90
C TYR A 256 -10.13 6.00 -10.13
N GLN A 257 -10.93 5.77 -11.18
CA GLN A 257 -11.41 4.45 -11.54
C GLN A 257 -10.28 3.53 -11.98
N ALA A 258 -9.29 4.03 -12.72
CA ALA A 258 -8.11 3.27 -13.08
C ALA A 258 -7.30 2.84 -11.83
N GLU A 259 -7.13 3.76 -10.87
CA GLU A 259 -6.51 3.45 -9.58
C GLU A 259 -7.33 2.42 -8.78
N LYS A 260 -8.66 2.57 -8.73
CA LYS A 260 -9.56 1.62 -8.08
C LYS A 260 -9.49 0.24 -8.70
N ARG A 261 -9.45 0.13 -10.04
CA ARG A 261 -9.25 -1.14 -10.75
C ARG A 261 -7.94 -1.82 -10.34
N ARG A 262 -6.84 -1.05 -10.23
CA ARG A 262 -5.55 -1.58 -9.74
C ARG A 262 -5.66 -2.10 -8.31
N LEU A 263 -6.38 -1.41 -7.43
CA LEU A 263 -6.66 -1.90 -6.08
C LEU A 263 -7.47 -3.19 -6.10
N CYS A 264 -8.53 -3.27 -6.92
CA CYS A 264 -9.32 -4.49 -7.05
C CYS A 264 -8.46 -5.68 -7.47
N VAL A 265 -7.57 -5.50 -8.45
CA VAL A 265 -6.64 -6.55 -8.88
C VAL A 265 -5.66 -6.92 -7.77
N ALA A 266 -5.08 -5.94 -7.08
CA ALA A 266 -4.10 -6.19 -6.01
C ALA A 266 -4.69 -6.93 -4.79
N PHE A 267 -5.97 -6.70 -4.50
CA PHE A 267 -6.68 -7.31 -3.37
C PHE A 267 -7.62 -8.45 -3.75
N GLU A 268 -7.66 -8.80 -5.03
CA GLU A 268 -8.44 -9.91 -5.53
C GLU A 268 -8.29 -11.22 -4.72
N PRO A 269 -7.07 -11.58 -4.25
CA PRO A 269 -6.90 -12.77 -3.41
C PRO A 269 -7.67 -12.76 -2.07
N PHE A 270 -8.22 -11.62 -1.63
CA PHE A 270 -9.04 -11.48 -0.42
C PHE A 270 -10.54 -11.34 -0.71
N MET A 271 -10.90 -11.05 -1.96
CA MET A 271 -12.30 -10.79 -2.36
C MET A 271 -12.97 -12.01 -3.00
N ASP A 272 -12.17 -12.89 -3.59
CA ASP A 272 -12.62 -14.07 -4.29
C ASP A 272 -11.82 -15.30 -3.82
N LEU A 273 -12.54 -16.32 -3.36
CA LEU A 273 -11.96 -17.52 -2.79
C LEU A 273 -11.13 -18.30 -3.81
N ASP A 274 -11.64 -18.46 -5.03
CA ASP A 274 -10.99 -19.28 -6.05
C ASP A 274 -9.74 -18.59 -6.58
N ARG A 275 -9.82 -17.27 -6.77
CA ARG A 275 -8.66 -16.44 -7.12
C ARG A 275 -7.65 -16.40 -5.97
N GLY A 276 -8.10 -16.34 -4.72
CA GLY A 276 -7.25 -16.44 -3.53
C GLY A 276 -6.52 -17.79 -3.41
N LYS A 277 -7.22 -18.91 -3.63
CA LYS A 277 -6.63 -20.25 -3.70
C LYS A 277 -5.65 -20.37 -4.86
N LYS A 278 -5.98 -19.81 -6.03
CA LYS A 278 -5.07 -19.77 -7.19
C LYS A 278 -3.79 -19.00 -6.87
N PHE A 279 -3.91 -17.80 -6.30
CA PHE A 279 -2.78 -16.99 -5.85
C PHE A 279 -1.91 -17.74 -4.82
N ALA A 280 -2.51 -18.44 -3.86
CA ALA A 280 -1.77 -19.26 -2.90
C ALA A 280 -0.98 -20.38 -3.59
N ARG A 281 -1.58 -21.08 -4.57
CA ARG A 281 -0.89 -22.12 -5.37
C ARG A 281 0.29 -21.55 -6.16
N GLU A 282 0.11 -20.39 -6.79
CA GLU A 282 1.16 -19.71 -7.54
C GLU A 282 2.31 -19.28 -6.61
N MET A 283 1.98 -18.77 -5.42
CA MET A 283 2.98 -18.46 -4.38
C MET A 283 3.77 -19.70 -3.97
N PHE A 284 3.13 -20.86 -3.81
CA PHE A 284 3.83 -22.12 -3.54
C PHE A 284 4.71 -22.59 -4.71
N ALA A 285 4.22 -22.49 -5.96
CA ALA A 285 5.02 -22.83 -7.14
C ALA A 285 6.30 -21.99 -7.22
N SER A 286 6.20 -20.68 -6.96
CA SER A 286 7.34 -19.76 -6.97
C SER A 286 8.43 -20.13 -5.95
N ARG A 287 8.12 -21.00 -4.98
CA ARG A 287 9.04 -21.52 -3.97
C ARG A 287 9.70 -22.85 -4.38
N GLY A 288 9.62 -23.23 -5.65
CA GLY A 288 10.25 -24.44 -6.18
C GLY A 288 9.41 -25.71 -6.03
N LEU A 289 8.13 -25.59 -5.68
CA LEU A 289 7.21 -26.72 -5.76
C LEU A 289 6.83 -26.97 -7.22
N ASP A 290 6.92 -28.24 -7.63
CA ASP A 290 6.61 -28.70 -8.98
C ASP A 290 5.20 -28.29 -9.41
N PRO A 291 5.06 -27.45 -10.47
CA PRO A 291 3.76 -26.99 -10.95
C PRO A 291 2.83 -28.12 -11.41
N SER A 292 3.38 -29.26 -11.82
CA SER A 292 2.55 -30.42 -12.22
C SER A 292 1.74 -31.00 -11.05
N LYS A 293 2.10 -30.67 -9.80
CA LYS A 293 1.41 -31.13 -8.58
C LYS A 293 0.35 -30.17 -8.06
N HIS A 294 0.04 -29.08 -8.78
CA HIS A 294 -0.95 -28.07 -8.38
C HIS A 294 -2.38 -28.59 -8.19
N SER A 295 -2.70 -29.73 -8.79
CA SER A 295 -4.00 -30.41 -8.69
C SER A 295 -4.03 -31.54 -7.65
N SER A 296 -2.91 -31.81 -6.96
CA SER A 296 -2.92 -32.83 -5.90
C SER A 296 -3.86 -32.42 -4.75
N PRO A 297 -4.55 -33.37 -4.10
CA PRO A 297 -5.41 -33.07 -2.95
C PRO A 297 -4.68 -32.28 -1.85
N LEU A 298 -3.41 -32.61 -1.61
CA LEU A 298 -2.56 -31.88 -0.67
C LEU A 298 -2.31 -30.42 -1.10
N ALA A 299 -1.99 -30.18 -2.37
CA ALA A 299 -1.80 -28.81 -2.87
C ALA A 299 -3.08 -27.97 -2.77
N MET A 300 -4.25 -28.58 -3.05
CA MET A 300 -5.54 -27.93 -2.88
C MET A 300 -5.84 -27.60 -1.41
N TYR A 301 -5.57 -28.54 -0.50
CA TYR A 301 -5.70 -28.33 0.94
C TYR A 301 -4.81 -27.18 1.43
N MET A 302 -3.52 -27.21 1.08
CA MET A 302 -2.54 -26.19 1.48
C MET A 302 -2.91 -24.80 0.93
N ALA A 303 -3.39 -24.73 -0.31
CA ALA A 303 -3.85 -23.48 -0.91
C ALA A 303 -5.07 -22.89 -0.20
N ALA A 304 -6.06 -23.74 0.15
CA ALA A 304 -7.22 -23.33 0.91
C ALA A 304 -6.85 -22.87 2.32
N LEU A 305 -6.01 -23.64 3.02
CA LEU A 305 -5.50 -23.29 4.34
C LEU A 305 -4.78 -21.94 4.32
N GLN A 306 -3.87 -21.73 3.36
CA GLN A 306 -3.13 -20.49 3.22
C GLN A 306 -4.05 -19.31 2.90
N TYR A 307 -5.09 -19.49 2.08
CA TYR A 307 -6.09 -18.46 1.85
C TYR A 307 -6.78 -18.03 3.15
N TYR A 308 -7.33 -18.99 3.91
CA TYR A 308 -8.03 -18.66 5.17
C TYR A 308 -7.10 -18.01 6.18
N HIS A 309 -5.87 -18.50 6.28
CA HIS A 309 -4.83 -17.92 7.11
C HIS A 309 -4.57 -16.45 6.74
N MET A 310 -4.34 -16.15 5.45
CA MET A 310 -4.12 -14.78 4.98
C MET A 310 -5.32 -13.88 5.26
N CYS A 311 -6.54 -14.36 5.06
CA CYS A 311 -7.76 -13.61 5.36
C CYS A 311 -7.91 -13.30 6.85
N GLN A 312 -7.61 -14.25 7.75
CA GLN A 312 -7.65 -14.00 9.18
C GLN A 312 -6.55 -13.04 9.64
N TYR A 313 -5.35 -13.19 9.09
CA TYR A 313 -4.26 -12.25 9.36
C TYR A 313 -4.60 -10.83 8.86
N ALA A 314 -5.17 -10.71 7.66
CA ALA A 314 -5.64 -9.43 7.12
C ALA A 314 -6.69 -8.77 8.02
N ARG A 315 -7.63 -9.52 8.59
CA ARG A 315 -8.62 -8.98 9.54
C ARG A 315 -7.97 -8.40 10.78
N ARG A 316 -6.94 -9.05 11.31
CA ARG A 316 -6.16 -8.55 12.45
C ARG A 316 -5.41 -7.26 12.08
N VAL A 317 -4.81 -7.20 10.89
CA VAL A 317 -4.18 -5.97 10.37
C VAL A 317 -5.19 -4.82 10.31
N VAL A 318 -6.38 -5.05 9.74
CA VAL A 318 -7.45 -4.04 9.67
C VAL A 318 -7.88 -3.61 11.06
N PHE A 319 -8.15 -4.56 11.96
CA PHE A 319 -8.62 -4.28 13.31
C PHE A 319 -7.64 -3.44 14.12
N HIS A 320 -6.34 -3.72 14.01
CA HIS A 320 -5.34 -3.02 14.80
C HIS A 320 -4.82 -1.72 14.17
N HIS A 321 -5.14 -1.43 12.90
CA HIS A 321 -4.82 -0.14 12.31
C HIS A 321 -6.03 0.80 12.40
N PRO A 322 -6.01 1.86 13.23
CA PRO A 322 -7.21 2.62 13.59
C PRO A 322 -7.98 3.21 12.40
N VAL A 323 -7.28 3.70 11.37
CA VAL A 323 -7.94 4.21 10.15
C VAL A 323 -8.60 3.10 9.33
N LEU A 324 -7.95 1.92 9.23
CA LEU A 324 -8.50 0.80 8.46
C LEU A 324 -9.68 0.19 9.22
N PHE A 325 -9.55 0.08 10.55
CA PHE A 325 -10.61 -0.32 11.44
C PHE A 325 -11.84 0.58 11.29
N ALA A 326 -11.68 1.90 11.40
CA ALA A 326 -12.78 2.83 11.25
C ALA A 326 -13.48 2.71 9.88
N LYS A 327 -12.72 2.49 8.80
CA LYS A 327 -13.27 2.25 7.44
C LYS A 327 -13.95 0.88 7.28
N SER A 328 -13.69 -0.06 8.19
CA SER A 328 -14.37 -1.35 8.23
C SER A 328 -15.70 -1.33 9.00
N LEU A 329 -15.94 -0.28 9.82
CA LEU A 329 -17.15 -0.12 10.64
C LEU A 329 -18.36 0.25 9.77
N ASP A 330 -19.02 -0.77 9.22
CA ASP A 330 -20.21 -0.78 8.33
C ASP A 330 -20.01 -1.69 7.10
N LYS A 331 -18.85 -2.33 6.97
CA LYS A 331 -18.52 -3.24 5.87
C LYS A 331 -18.69 -4.68 6.31
N VAL A 332 -19.29 -5.49 5.43
CA VAL A 332 -19.53 -6.92 5.71
C VAL A 332 -18.41 -7.78 5.15
N THR A 333 -17.66 -7.34 4.14
CA THR A 333 -16.59 -8.12 3.52
C THR A 333 -15.38 -7.27 3.16
N PHE A 334 -14.23 -7.91 2.88
CA PHE A 334 -13.09 -7.22 2.28
C PHE A 334 -13.49 -6.50 0.99
N ARG A 335 -14.34 -7.13 0.17
CA ARG A 335 -14.85 -6.54 -1.07
C ARG A 335 -15.59 -5.23 -0.80
N ASP A 336 -16.49 -5.19 0.18
CA ASP A 336 -17.22 -3.96 0.53
C ASP A 336 -16.27 -2.87 1.00
N MET A 337 -15.27 -3.21 1.80
CA MET A 337 -14.25 -2.27 2.27
C MET A 337 -13.40 -1.75 1.10
N ILE A 338 -12.84 -2.63 0.28
CA ILE A 338 -11.95 -2.25 -0.83
C ILE A 338 -12.69 -1.47 -1.91
N LEU A 339 -13.96 -1.80 -2.19
CA LEU A 339 -14.77 -1.10 -3.19
C LEU A 339 -15.38 0.21 -2.69
N SER A 340 -15.36 0.46 -1.37
CA SER A 340 -15.93 1.67 -0.80
C SER A 340 -15.27 2.97 -1.29
N ASP A 341 -16.04 4.06 -1.31
CA ASP A 341 -15.56 5.38 -1.73
C ASP A 341 -14.52 6.00 -0.79
N ASP A 342 -14.42 5.49 0.43
CA ASP A 342 -13.50 5.95 1.46
C ASP A 342 -12.25 5.06 1.61
N PHE A 343 -12.14 3.94 0.87
CA PHE A 343 -10.91 3.17 0.76
C PHE A 343 -10.10 3.56 -0.49
N ASP A 344 -8.92 4.13 -0.27
CA ASP A 344 -8.05 4.69 -1.29
C ASP A 344 -6.70 3.97 -1.40
N PHE A 345 -5.82 4.48 -2.27
CA PHE A 345 -4.52 3.88 -2.52
C PHE A 345 -3.56 4.04 -1.34
N GLU A 346 -3.65 5.13 -0.57
CA GLU A 346 -2.87 5.30 0.63
C GLU A 346 -3.26 4.27 1.70
N ASP A 347 -4.55 3.96 1.87
CA ASP A 347 -5.00 2.88 2.72
C ASP A 347 -4.45 1.53 2.29
N ALA A 348 -4.46 1.25 0.98
CA ALA A 348 -3.88 0.05 0.42
C ALA A 348 -2.38 -0.06 0.69
N ILE A 349 -1.62 1.04 0.58
CA ILE A 349 -0.22 1.09 0.95
C ILE A 349 -0.05 0.78 2.45
N GLN A 350 -0.86 1.38 3.33
CA GLN A 350 -0.76 1.13 4.76
C GLN A 350 -1.08 -0.33 5.10
N PHE A 351 -2.14 -0.88 4.52
CA PHE A 351 -2.48 -2.29 4.64
C PHE A 351 -1.31 -3.16 4.18
N ALA A 352 -0.79 -2.95 2.97
CA ALA A 352 0.29 -3.75 2.41
C ALA A 352 1.57 -3.66 3.24
N LYS A 353 1.92 -2.46 3.75
CA LYS A 353 3.05 -2.27 4.65
C LYS A 353 2.92 -3.15 5.90
N LEU A 354 1.76 -3.16 6.54
CA LEU A 354 1.53 -3.99 7.73
C LEU A 354 1.45 -5.48 7.39
N PHE A 355 0.80 -5.83 6.29
CA PHE A 355 0.57 -7.20 5.87
C PHE A 355 1.88 -7.91 5.48
N VAL A 356 2.80 -7.21 4.79
CA VAL A 356 4.06 -7.80 4.30
C VAL A 356 5.15 -7.83 5.38
N ARG A 357 5.02 -7.06 6.46
CA ARG A 357 5.98 -6.96 7.57
C ARG A 357 5.70 -7.94 8.70
N VAL A 358 5.55 -9.20 8.31
CA VAL A 358 5.23 -10.32 9.20
C VAL A 358 6.27 -10.53 10.32
N ASP A 359 7.52 -10.14 10.06
CA ASP A 359 8.64 -10.21 11.00
C ASP A 359 8.67 -9.08 12.03
N GLU A 360 8.07 -7.94 11.72
CA GLU A 360 8.02 -6.76 12.60
C GLU A 360 6.65 -6.58 13.27
N PHE A 361 5.61 -7.24 12.72
CA PHE A 361 4.22 -6.99 13.02
C PHE A 361 3.46 -8.32 13.06
N PRO A 362 2.70 -8.55 14.13
CA PRO A 362 3.14 -9.42 15.20
C PRO A 362 2.94 -10.89 14.84
N LEU A 363 4.04 -11.65 14.88
CA LEU A 363 4.07 -13.11 14.78
C LEU A 363 2.96 -13.83 15.59
N PRO A 364 2.59 -13.37 16.81
CA PRO A 364 1.43 -13.92 17.51
C PRO A 364 0.11 -13.90 16.71
N TRP A 365 -0.19 -12.82 15.98
CA TRP A 365 -1.43 -12.73 15.18
C TRP A 365 -1.42 -13.67 13.99
N MET A 366 -0.25 -13.85 13.36
CA MET A 366 -0.11 -14.81 12.27
C MET A 366 -0.32 -16.24 12.76
N LYS A 367 0.33 -16.60 13.87
CA LYS A 367 0.14 -17.89 14.53
C LYS A 367 -1.33 -18.12 14.89
N ASP A 368 -1.98 -17.12 15.50
CA ASP A 368 -3.38 -17.24 15.87
C ASP A 368 -4.31 -17.35 14.63
N ALA A 369 -4.02 -16.60 13.57
CA ALA A 369 -4.70 -16.72 12.28
C ALA A 369 -4.53 -18.12 11.64
N MET A 370 -3.37 -18.77 11.81
CA MET A 370 -3.14 -20.14 11.34
C MET A 370 -4.00 -21.16 12.10
N PHE A 371 -4.06 -21.05 13.43
CA PHE A 371 -4.95 -21.90 14.24
C PHE A 371 -6.40 -21.74 13.81
N GLU A 372 -6.84 -20.50 13.62
CA GLU A 372 -8.19 -20.19 13.16
C GLU A 372 -8.47 -20.84 11.80
N ALA A 373 -7.55 -20.68 10.84
CA ALA A 373 -7.66 -21.27 9.52
C ALA A 373 -7.75 -22.81 9.56
N LEU A 374 -6.92 -23.48 10.36
CA LEU A 374 -6.97 -24.94 10.53
C LEU A 374 -8.31 -25.40 11.12
N GLU A 375 -8.86 -24.67 12.08
CA GLU A 375 -10.16 -25.03 12.65
C GLU A 375 -11.30 -24.81 11.64
N MET A 376 -11.23 -23.77 10.81
CA MET A 376 -12.17 -23.57 9.70
C MET A 376 -12.10 -24.72 8.70
N MET A 377 -10.90 -25.17 8.35
CA MET A 377 -10.66 -26.26 7.39
C MET A 377 -11.24 -27.61 7.83
N LYS A 378 -11.49 -27.83 9.13
CA LYS A 378 -12.14 -29.05 9.63
C LYS A 378 -13.65 -29.08 9.39
N ARG A 379 -14.26 -27.95 9.02
CA ARG A 379 -15.71 -27.84 8.84
C ARG A 379 -16.11 -28.27 7.42
N PRO A 380 -17.32 -28.81 7.22
CA PRO A 380 -17.81 -29.19 5.89
C PRO A 380 -17.87 -28.02 4.90
N ASN A 381 -18.10 -26.80 5.41
CA ASN A 381 -18.09 -25.58 4.62
C ASN A 381 -17.18 -24.54 5.29
N PRO A 382 -15.86 -24.55 5.00
CA PRO A 382 -14.89 -23.64 5.60
C PRO A 382 -15.15 -22.15 5.28
N GLU A 383 -15.88 -21.85 4.20
CA GLU A 383 -16.20 -20.49 3.76
C GLU A 383 -17.21 -19.80 4.67
N LEU A 384 -18.18 -20.59 5.15
CA LEU A 384 -19.17 -20.17 6.14
C LEU A 384 -18.71 -20.49 7.57
N ALA A 385 -17.58 -21.18 7.71
CA ALA A 385 -17.08 -21.58 9.01
C ALA A 385 -16.46 -20.41 9.75
N THR A 386 -16.82 -20.31 11.02
CA THR A 386 -16.09 -19.52 11.98
C THR A 386 -15.13 -20.45 12.68
N ALA A 387 -13.89 -20.02 12.89
CA ALA A 387 -12.93 -20.76 13.69
C ALA A 387 -13.44 -20.79 15.13
N ASN A 388 -14.39 -21.63 15.54
CA ASN A 388 -14.99 -21.60 16.88
C ASN A 388 -14.00 -22.08 17.96
N ILE A 389 -12.90 -21.34 18.16
CA ILE A 389 -11.82 -21.65 19.06
C ILE A 389 -11.90 -20.70 20.26
N GLY A 390 -12.34 -21.22 21.40
CA GLY A 390 -12.44 -20.45 22.64
C GLY A 390 -13.87 -20.00 22.94
N ASN A 391 -14.02 -19.00 23.81
CA ASN A 391 -15.32 -18.52 24.24
C ASN A 391 -15.97 -17.65 23.14
N VAL A 392 -17.28 -17.79 22.95
CA VAL A 392 -18.06 -16.98 22.01
C VAL A 392 -18.15 -15.52 22.46
N SER A 393 -17.98 -15.24 23.76
CA SER A 393 -17.90 -13.86 24.28
C SER A 393 -16.59 -13.15 23.91
N ASN A 394 -15.68 -13.85 23.23
CA ASN A 394 -14.28 -13.47 23.08
C ASN A 394 -13.89 -13.23 21.62
N ARG A 395 -14.87 -12.83 20.81
CA ARG A 395 -14.72 -12.65 19.37
C ARG A 395 -15.21 -11.28 18.96
N VAL A 396 -14.51 -10.69 18.01
CA VAL A 396 -14.92 -9.43 17.38
C VAL A 396 -15.24 -9.71 15.92
N THR A 397 -16.42 -9.31 15.47
CA THR A 397 -16.83 -9.42 14.07
C THR A 397 -16.13 -8.34 13.26
N ILE A 398 -15.46 -8.72 12.17
CA ILE A 398 -14.86 -7.77 11.24
C ILE A 398 -14.79 -8.37 9.84
N LEU A 399 -15.28 -7.63 8.84
CA LEU A 399 -15.21 -8.01 7.42
C LEU A 399 -15.64 -9.47 7.17
N GLY A 400 -16.78 -9.84 7.75
CA GLY A 400 -17.48 -11.11 7.46
C GLY A 400 -16.84 -12.32 8.11
N GLY A 401 -15.86 -12.09 8.99
CA GLY A 401 -15.26 -13.11 9.83
C GLY A 401 -15.14 -12.63 11.26
N TRP A 402 -14.40 -13.41 12.04
CA TRP A 402 -14.19 -13.19 13.45
C TRP A 402 -12.70 -13.20 13.74
N ILE A 403 -12.26 -12.29 14.59
CA ILE A 403 -10.94 -12.37 15.22
C ILE A 403 -11.12 -12.74 16.69
N TYR A 404 -10.28 -13.64 17.20
CA TYR A 404 -10.33 -14.04 18.60
C TYR A 404 -9.47 -13.13 19.48
N ASN A 405 -10.03 -12.76 20.62
CA ASN A 405 -9.45 -11.85 21.61
C ASN A 405 -8.42 -12.49 22.55
N ARG A 406 -8.31 -13.82 22.53
CA ARG A 406 -7.38 -14.56 23.38
C ARG A 406 -6.41 -15.32 22.51
N LYS A 407 -5.13 -15.15 22.82
CA LYS A 407 -4.06 -16.01 22.34
C LYS A 407 -4.47 -17.46 22.57
N HIS A 408 -4.33 -18.30 21.54
CA HIS A 408 -4.60 -19.71 21.73
C HIS A 408 -3.65 -20.29 22.78
N THR A 409 -4.23 -20.88 23.82
CA THR A 409 -3.51 -21.59 24.89
C THR A 409 -3.24 -23.05 24.55
N LYS A 410 -3.84 -23.56 23.47
CA LYS A 410 -3.57 -24.91 22.96
C LYS A 410 -2.11 -25.02 22.55
N ALA A 411 -1.53 -26.20 22.78
CA ALA A 411 -0.24 -26.55 22.22
C ALA A 411 -0.29 -26.38 20.69
N VAL A 412 0.74 -25.75 20.15
CA VAL A 412 0.90 -25.57 18.71
C VAL A 412 1.17 -26.94 18.09
N THR A 413 0.30 -27.38 17.19
CA THR A 413 0.44 -28.67 16.51
C THR A 413 1.56 -28.59 15.47
N ASP A 414 2.15 -29.74 15.13
CA ASP A 414 3.17 -29.83 14.08
C ASP A 414 2.70 -29.24 12.75
N GLU A 415 1.40 -29.32 12.47
CA GLU A 415 0.79 -28.72 11.28
C GLU A 415 0.76 -27.20 11.31
N VAL A 416 0.41 -26.57 12.45
CA VAL A 416 0.52 -25.11 12.61
C VAL A 416 1.98 -24.70 12.43
N TRP A 417 2.89 -25.42 13.08
CA TRP A 417 4.32 -25.15 12.99
C TRP A 417 4.86 -25.24 11.57
N TRP A 418 4.53 -26.32 10.87
CA TRP A 418 4.94 -26.54 9.48
C TRP A 418 4.47 -25.40 8.58
N ASN A 419 3.22 -24.96 8.74
CA ASN A 419 2.68 -23.89 7.91
C ASN A 419 3.23 -22.50 8.29
N ASP A 420 3.44 -22.21 9.58
CA ASP A 420 4.05 -20.95 10.02
C ASP A 420 5.51 -20.83 9.54
N LEU A 421 6.28 -21.91 9.62
CA LEU A 421 7.67 -21.95 9.12
C LEU A 421 7.73 -21.77 7.60
N ASN A 422 6.87 -22.46 6.87
CA ASN A 422 6.84 -22.35 5.41
C ASN A 422 6.32 -20.98 4.96
N SER A 423 5.30 -20.43 5.60
CA SER A 423 4.71 -19.14 5.20
C SER A 423 5.64 -17.96 5.44
N THR A 424 6.46 -17.99 6.50
CA THR A 424 7.31 -16.87 6.87
C THR A 424 8.58 -16.72 6.04
N ASN A 425 9.19 -17.78 5.49
CA ASN A 425 10.38 -17.82 4.60
C ASN A 425 11.54 -16.83 4.94
N ARG A 426 11.50 -16.23 6.11
CA ARG A 426 12.43 -15.22 6.61
C ARG A 426 13.13 -15.86 7.77
N ALA A 427 14.42 -16.03 7.60
CA ALA A 427 15.31 -16.62 8.56
C ALA A 427 15.12 -16.00 9.98
N THR A 428 14.69 -14.74 10.08
CA THR A 428 14.35 -14.04 11.33
C THR A 428 13.18 -14.66 12.12
N ALA A 429 12.15 -15.19 11.46
CA ALA A 429 11.04 -15.86 12.12
C ALA A 429 11.46 -17.23 12.68
N ALA A 430 12.26 -17.98 11.91
CA ALA A 430 12.93 -19.19 12.39
C ALA A 430 13.87 -18.88 13.57
N ARG A 431 14.50 -17.69 13.59
CA ARG A 431 15.35 -17.22 14.68
C ARG A 431 14.59 -16.97 15.97
N MET A 432 13.51 -16.18 15.91
CA MET A 432 12.65 -15.94 17.08
C MET A 432 12.03 -17.25 17.58
N HIS A 433 11.68 -18.16 16.67
CA HIS A 433 11.13 -19.47 16.98
C HIS A 433 12.11 -20.39 17.72
N LEU A 434 13.31 -20.59 17.19
CA LEU A 434 14.32 -21.43 17.84
C LEU A 434 14.70 -20.85 19.21
N SER A 435 14.77 -19.53 19.34
CA SER A 435 14.95 -18.88 20.64
C SER A 435 13.82 -19.18 21.65
N ILE A 436 12.57 -19.36 21.20
CA ILE A 436 11.42 -19.72 22.06
C ILE A 436 11.45 -21.21 22.42
N SER A 437 11.96 -22.07 21.54
CA SER A 437 12.13 -23.52 21.76
C SER A 437 13.37 -23.87 22.61
N GLY A 438 13.97 -22.89 23.29
CA GLY A 438 15.20 -23.06 24.07
C GLY A 438 16.45 -23.26 23.21
N VAL A 439 16.34 -23.07 21.89
CA VAL A 439 17.45 -23.15 20.94
C VAL A 439 18.10 -21.78 20.80
N ILE A 440 19.24 -21.59 21.46
CA ILE A 440 19.99 -20.33 21.36
C ILE A 440 20.59 -20.23 19.96
N ILE A 441 20.14 -19.23 19.19
CA ILE A 441 20.79 -18.87 17.92
C ILE A 441 21.72 -17.70 18.15
N ALA A 442 23.02 -18.00 18.13
CA ALA A 442 24.08 -17.02 18.34
C ALA A 442 24.22 -16.07 17.14
N ASP A 443 24.14 -16.59 15.92
CA ASP A 443 24.22 -15.76 14.72
C ASP A 443 23.53 -16.43 13.54
N MET A 444 23.01 -15.60 12.64
CA MET A 444 22.36 -16.07 11.43
C MET A 444 22.67 -15.07 10.32
N VAL A 445 23.72 -15.38 9.57
CA VAL A 445 24.13 -14.57 8.42
C VAL A 445 23.15 -14.87 7.29
N SER A 446 22.00 -14.21 7.29
CA SER A 446 21.12 -14.21 6.13
C SER A 446 21.42 -12.95 5.33
N PRO A 447 21.99 -13.06 4.12
CA PRO A 447 21.92 -11.96 3.18
C PRO A 447 20.44 -11.71 2.93
N GLN A 448 19.99 -10.50 3.22
CA GLN A 448 18.77 -9.99 2.63
C GLN A 448 18.91 -10.21 1.12
N ARG A 449 18.16 -11.17 0.57
CA ARG A 449 17.82 -11.09 -0.85
C ARG A 449 16.97 -9.82 -0.96
N LEU A 450 17.60 -8.73 -1.39
CA LEU A 450 16.88 -7.62 -1.99
C LEU A 450 16.00 -8.25 -3.07
N MET A 451 14.69 -8.27 -2.82
CA MET A 451 13.73 -9.03 -3.59
C MET A 451 13.91 -8.75 -5.09
N GLY A 452 14.29 -9.78 -5.86
CA GLY A 452 14.17 -9.76 -7.32
C GLY A 452 15.41 -9.46 -8.17
N ILE A 453 16.63 -9.48 -7.63
CA ILE A 453 17.85 -9.43 -8.48
C ILE A 453 18.38 -10.85 -8.67
N GLU A 454 17.97 -11.51 -9.77
CA GLU A 454 18.61 -12.73 -10.27
C GLU A 454 19.75 -12.33 -11.21
N GLY A 455 20.99 -12.61 -10.80
CA GLY A 455 22.18 -12.45 -11.65
C GLY A 455 23.34 -11.71 -10.98
N PRO A 456 24.52 -11.72 -11.62
CA PRO A 456 25.68 -10.97 -11.18
C PRO A 456 25.38 -9.47 -11.03
N ILE A 457 25.80 -8.87 -9.92
CA ILE A 457 25.61 -7.44 -9.65
C ILE A 457 26.87 -6.69 -10.09
N PRO A 458 26.76 -5.61 -10.89
CA PRO A 458 27.93 -4.82 -11.26
C PRO A 458 28.49 -4.15 -10.00
N THR A 459 29.80 -4.26 -9.80
CA THR A 459 30.47 -3.70 -8.63
C THR A 459 31.03 -2.31 -8.92
N ASN A 460 31.18 -1.50 -7.87
CA ASN A 460 31.84 -0.20 -7.95
C ASN A 460 33.38 -0.33 -8.05
N LYS A 461 33.93 -1.56 -8.11
CA LYS A 461 35.38 -1.79 -8.19
C LYS A 461 35.86 -1.52 -9.62
N ARG A 462 36.96 -0.77 -9.75
CA ARG A 462 37.55 -0.45 -11.04
C ARG A 462 38.10 -1.74 -11.68
N PRO A 463 37.74 -2.06 -12.93
CA PRO A 463 38.31 -3.23 -13.61
C PRO A 463 39.81 -3.05 -13.81
N GLN A 464 40.58 -4.12 -13.63
CA GLN A 464 42.04 -4.10 -13.81
C GLN A 464 42.46 -3.93 -15.29
N SER A 465 41.53 -4.09 -16.23
CA SER A 465 41.78 -3.94 -17.66
C SER A 465 40.72 -3.03 -18.29
N ALA A 466 41.15 -2.15 -19.20
CA ALA A 466 40.25 -1.27 -19.94
C ALA A 466 39.21 -2.09 -20.74
N GLY A 467 37.95 -1.66 -20.71
CA GLY A 467 36.84 -2.28 -21.43
C GLY A 467 36.16 -3.47 -20.72
N LYS A 468 36.57 -3.84 -19.50
CA LYS A 468 35.90 -4.90 -18.72
C LYS A 468 34.94 -4.32 -17.68
N ILE A 469 33.94 -5.10 -17.26
CA ILE A 469 33.04 -4.78 -16.14
C ILE A 469 33.28 -5.85 -15.06
N VAL A 470 33.43 -5.42 -13.81
CA VAL A 470 33.60 -6.35 -12.67
C VAL A 470 32.24 -6.66 -12.08
N TRP A 471 31.83 -7.90 -12.22
CA TRP A 471 30.61 -8.44 -11.65
C TRP A 471 30.90 -9.12 -10.31
N ALA A 472 29.97 -9.02 -9.36
CA ALA A 472 29.96 -9.82 -8.15
C ALA A 472 28.80 -10.81 -8.24
N GLU A 473 29.12 -12.08 -8.06
CA GLU A 473 28.12 -13.09 -7.76
C GLU A 473 27.93 -13.13 -6.24
N VAL A 474 26.71 -12.82 -5.80
CA VAL A 474 26.38 -12.85 -4.37
C VAL A 474 25.92 -14.26 -4.04
N GLU A 475 26.84 -15.09 -3.59
CA GLU A 475 26.50 -16.39 -3.01
C GLU A 475 25.95 -16.17 -1.58
N SER A 476 24.70 -16.55 -1.35
CA SER A 476 24.04 -16.37 -0.06
C SER A 476 24.08 -17.66 0.73
N ARG A 477 24.83 -17.67 1.84
CA ARG A 477 24.93 -18.82 2.75
C ARG A 477 24.37 -18.43 4.12
N ALA A 478 23.26 -19.05 4.48
CA ALA A 478 22.71 -18.95 5.83
C ALA A 478 23.32 -20.04 6.71
N TYR A 479 24.04 -19.64 7.74
CA TYR A 479 24.49 -20.53 8.81
C TYR A 479 23.56 -20.35 9.99
N LEU A 480 23.01 -21.44 10.51
CA LEU A 480 22.20 -21.43 11.72
C LEU A 480 22.96 -22.16 12.82
N PHE A 481 23.43 -21.40 13.80
CA PHE A 481 23.97 -21.97 15.03
C PHE A 481 22.80 -22.16 15.99
N GLY A 482 22.58 -23.36 16.52
CA GLY A 482 21.51 -23.63 17.47
C GLY A 482 22.01 -24.47 18.63
N ALA A 483 21.68 -24.10 19.87
CA ALA A 483 21.98 -24.92 21.06
C ALA A 483 20.70 -25.52 21.63
N VAL A 484 20.46 -26.82 21.45
CA VAL A 484 19.28 -27.52 22.00
C VAL A 484 19.63 -28.08 23.38
N ARG A 485 18.80 -27.80 24.40
CA ARG A 485 18.93 -28.47 25.70
C ARG A 485 18.48 -29.92 25.56
N HIS A 486 19.39 -30.86 25.81
CA HIS A 486 19.11 -32.29 25.74
C HIS A 486 18.36 -32.76 27.00
N GLU A 487 17.04 -32.56 27.01
CA GLU A 487 16.14 -33.19 27.98
C GLU A 487 15.69 -34.54 27.44
N LYS A 488 15.78 -35.61 28.26
CA LYS A 488 15.35 -36.95 27.86
C LYS A 488 13.85 -36.94 27.56
N GLY A 489 13.49 -37.07 26.29
CA GLY A 489 12.11 -37.11 25.81
C GLY A 489 12.06 -37.49 24.34
N GLY A 490 10.98 -38.15 23.92
CA GLY A 490 10.87 -38.75 22.58
C GLY A 490 11.04 -37.75 21.42
N PHE A 491 10.59 -36.51 21.59
CA PHE A 491 10.79 -35.45 20.59
C PHE A 491 12.26 -35.04 20.47
N SER A 492 12.93 -34.75 21.59
CA SER A 492 14.35 -34.34 21.60
C SER A 492 15.25 -35.43 21.03
N GLU A 493 14.95 -36.70 21.31
CA GLU A 493 15.70 -37.84 20.78
C GLU A 493 15.49 -38.00 19.27
N ALA A 494 14.23 -37.98 18.80
CA ALA A 494 13.91 -38.07 17.37
C ALA A 494 14.48 -36.90 16.56
N PHE A 495 14.41 -35.67 17.10
CA PHE A 495 14.99 -34.48 16.47
C PHE A 495 16.51 -34.57 16.38
N LEU A 496 17.19 -35.01 17.45
CA LEU A 496 18.64 -35.21 17.42
C LEU A 496 19.06 -36.36 16.50
N GLU A 497 18.25 -37.41 16.35
CA GLU A 497 18.49 -38.48 15.37
C GLU A 497 18.37 -37.97 13.93
N GLU A 498 17.37 -37.14 13.63
CA GLU A 498 17.22 -36.52 12.31
C GLU A 498 18.39 -35.58 11.99
N LEU A 499 18.86 -34.80 12.96
CA LEU A 499 20.06 -33.96 12.77
C LEU A 499 21.32 -34.81 12.56
N LYS A 500 21.45 -35.96 13.24
CA LYS A 500 22.58 -36.89 13.06
C LYS A 500 22.53 -37.63 11.74
N SER A 501 21.34 -37.90 11.19
CA SER A 501 21.17 -38.64 9.94
C SER A 501 21.53 -37.80 8.71
N ARG A 502 21.66 -36.47 8.86
CA ARG A 502 21.95 -35.50 7.80
C ARG A 502 23.25 -34.72 8.02
N PRO A 503 24.42 -35.39 8.11
CA PRO A 503 25.72 -34.73 8.33
C PRO A 503 26.18 -33.89 7.11
N ASP A 504 25.54 -34.08 5.96
CA ASP A 504 25.69 -33.27 4.75
C ASP A 504 25.11 -31.86 4.92
N LEU A 505 24.11 -31.70 5.79
CA LEU A 505 23.41 -30.44 6.02
C LEU A 505 23.71 -29.82 7.38
N TYR A 506 23.97 -30.64 8.41
CA TYR A 506 24.10 -30.18 9.79
C TYR A 506 25.41 -30.63 10.43
N GLN A 507 26.00 -29.74 11.23
CA GLN A 507 27.11 -30.07 12.11
C GLN A 507 26.62 -30.04 13.56
N LEU A 508 26.44 -31.22 14.17
CA LEU A 508 25.94 -31.35 15.55
C LEU A 508 27.09 -31.36 16.56
N LEU A 509 27.05 -30.45 17.53
CA LEU A 509 27.98 -30.42 18.67
C LEU A 509 27.20 -30.77 19.95
N VAL A 510 27.53 -31.91 20.57
CA VAL A 510 26.88 -32.36 21.81
C VAL A 510 27.77 -32.02 23.02
N TRP A 511 27.26 -31.19 23.93
CA TRP A 511 27.90 -30.87 25.20
C TRP A 511 27.17 -31.54 26.37
N SER A 512 27.90 -32.04 27.36
CA SER A 512 27.36 -32.63 28.59
C SER A 512 28.21 -32.23 29.78
N ASP A 513 27.58 -31.64 30.80
CA ASP A 513 28.28 -31.17 32.02
C ASP A 513 28.90 -32.30 32.84
N ASN A 514 28.46 -33.55 32.61
CA ASN A 514 28.85 -34.72 33.39
C ASN A 514 29.89 -35.62 32.69
N ARG A 515 30.42 -35.22 31.52
CA ARG A 515 31.53 -35.96 30.88
C ARG A 515 32.84 -35.19 31.05
N PRO A 516 33.90 -35.80 31.63
CA PRO A 516 35.23 -35.23 31.46
C PRO A 516 35.55 -35.17 29.97
N PRO A 517 36.29 -34.15 29.49
CA PRO A 517 36.57 -33.97 28.08
C PRO A 517 37.33 -35.20 27.56
N VAL A 518 36.65 -36.04 26.78
CA VAL A 518 37.31 -37.12 26.07
C VAL A 518 38.22 -36.46 25.04
N VAL A 519 39.53 -36.58 25.24
CA VAL A 519 40.56 -36.17 24.29
C VAL A 519 40.51 -37.13 23.09
N GLY A 520 39.51 -36.93 22.24
CA GLY A 520 39.48 -37.43 20.88
C GLY A 520 40.35 -36.53 20.02
N ARG A 521 41.42 -37.11 19.43
CA ARG A 521 42.48 -36.40 18.72
C ARG A 521 41.93 -35.45 17.65
N GLY A 522 42.37 -34.20 17.68
CA GLY A 522 42.69 -33.47 16.46
C GLY A 522 41.89 -32.22 16.08
N ILE A 523 40.79 -31.86 16.75
CA ILE A 523 39.94 -30.74 16.26
C ILE A 523 39.93 -29.50 17.18
N ARG A 524 40.17 -29.64 18.49
CA ARG A 524 40.00 -28.50 19.42
C ARG A 524 41.08 -27.41 19.36
N ARG A 525 42.33 -27.71 19.02
CA ARG A 525 43.38 -26.65 19.02
C ARG A 525 43.30 -25.71 17.82
N ARG A 526 42.97 -26.21 16.62
CA ARG A 526 42.86 -25.34 15.43
C ARG A 526 41.63 -24.43 15.46
N TRP A 527 40.52 -24.86 16.08
CA TRP A 527 39.27 -24.11 16.00
C TRP A 527 39.27 -22.82 16.84
N TRP A 528 39.82 -22.87 18.06
CA TRP A 528 39.90 -21.68 18.92
C TRP A 528 40.97 -20.69 18.44
N GLU A 529 42.11 -21.19 17.93
CA GLU A 529 43.20 -20.36 17.39
C GLU A 529 42.85 -19.69 16.05
N SER A 530 41.90 -20.25 15.27
CA SER A 530 41.49 -19.67 13.98
C SER A 530 40.45 -18.54 14.09
N PHE A 531 39.69 -18.45 15.19
CA PHE A 531 38.62 -17.44 15.36
C PHE A 531 38.92 -16.37 16.42
N ALA A 532 39.87 -16.60 17.33
CA ALA A 532 40.31 -15.58 18.29
C ALA A 532 40.78 -14.25 17.64
N PRO A 533 41.41 -14.23 16.44
CA PRO A 533 41.80 -12.97 15.79
C PRO A 533 40.63 -12.17 15.19
N LEU A 534 39.48 -12.81 14.93
CA LEU A 534 38.28 -12.14 14.37
C LEU A 534 37.42 -11.47 15.44
N ALA A 535 37.50 -11.91 16.70
CA ALA A 535 36.77 -11.31 17.81
C ALA A 535 37.50 -10.09 18.43
N GLN A 536 38.77 -9.86 18.12
CA GLN A 536 39.57 -8.75 18.65
C GLN A 536 39.79 -7.58 17.68
N SER A 537 39.20 -7.62 16.48
CA SER A 537 39.35 -6.55 15.47
C SER A 537 38.08 -5.70 15.24
N ASN A 538 37.09 -5.77 16.13
CA ASN A 538 35.94 -4.86 16.14
C ASN A 538 35.48 -4.54 17.58
N ILE A 539 36.38 -3.94 18.37
CA ILE A 539 36.04 -3.03 19.48
C ILE A 539 36.77 -1.72 19.20
#